data_AF-A0A6C9QIG9-F1
#
_entry.id   AF-A0A6C9QIG9-F1
#
_cell.length_a   1.000
_cell.length_b   1.000
_cell.length_c   1.000
_cell.angle_alpha   90.00
_cell.angle_beta   90.00
_cell.angle_gamma   90.00
#
_symmetry.space_group_name_H-M   'P 1'
#
loop_
_entity.id
_entity.type
_entity.pdbx_description
1 polymer ?
#
loop_
_entity_poly.entity_id
_entity_poly.type
_entity_poly.pdbx_seq_one_letter_code
_entity_poly.pdbx_strand_id
1 'polypeptide(L)'
;MSEKHPGPLVVEGKLTDAERMKLESNYLRGTIAEDLNDGLTGGFKGDNFLLIRFHGMYQQDDRDIRAERAEQKLEPRHAMLLRCRLPGGVITTKQWQAIDKFAGENTIYGSIRLTNRQTFQFHGILKKNVKPVHQMLHSVGLDALATANDMNRNVLCTSNP
;
A
#
# COMPACT_ATOMS: atom_id res chain seq x y z
N MET A 1 -31.04 -1.66 -16.28
CA MET A 1 -30.63 -0.23 -16.37
C MET A 1 -31.70 0.59 -15.68
N SER A 2 -31.34 1.61 -14.89
CA SER A 2 -32.32 2.45 -14.20
C SER A 2 -33.10 3.27 -15.24
N GLU A 3 -34.43 3.17 -15.24
CA GLU A 3 -35.29 4.01 -16.09
C GLU A 3 -35.13 5.51 -15.79
N LYS A 4 -34.58 5.85 -14.61
CA LYS A 4 -34.41 7.22 -14.13
C LYS A 4 -33.22 7.96 -14.77
N HIS A 5 -32.24 7.22 -15.31
CA HIS A 5 -31.05 7.78 -15.97
C HIS A 5 -30.70 6.94 -17.21
N PRO A 6 -31.38 7.14 -18.35
CA PRO A 6 -31.05 6.45 -19.59
C PRO A 6 -29.75 7.01 -20.18
N GLY A 7 -28.73 6.15 -20.30
CA GLY A 7 -27.42 6.49 -20.86
C GLY A 7 -26.26 6.25 -19.89
N PRO A 8 -25.00 6.33 -20.36
CA PRO A 8 -23.85 6.28 -19.46
C PRO A 8 -23.87 7.46 -18.48
N LEU A 9 -23.50 7.22 -17.23
CA LEU A 9 -23.29 8.28 -16.23
C LEU A 9 -22.11 9.15 -16.69
N VAL A 10 -22.41 10.30 -17.30
CA VAL A 10 -21.42 11.32 -17.63
C VAL A 10 -21.40 12.33 -16.48
N VAL A 11 -20.30 12.35 -15.73
CA VAL A 11 -20.06 13.34 -14.67
C VAL A 11 -19.31 14.50 -15.29
N GLU A 12 -20.00 15.62 -15.50
CA GLU A 12 -19.40 16.87 -15.98
C GLU A 12 -18.84 17.69 -14.81
N GLY A 13 -17.63 18.22 -14.94
CA GLY A 13 -17.01 19.09 -13.94
C GLY A 13 -15.50 18.93 -13.80
N LYS A 14 -14.89 19.76 -12.96
CA LYS A 14 -13.46 19.65 -12.62
C LYS A 14 -13.23 18.34 -11.88
N LEU A 15 -12.32 17.51 -12.40
CA LEU A 15 -11.90 16.28 -11.72
C LEU A 15 -11.33 16.59 -10.34
N THR A 16 -11.65 15.74 -9.37
CA THR A 16 -10.91 15.73 -8.11
C THR A 16 -9.47 15.31 -8.37
N ASP A 17 -8.54 15.63 -7.47
CA ASP A 17 -7.15 15.21 -7.63
C ASP A 17 -7.00 13.70 -7.75
N ALA A 18 -7.85 12.92 -7.08
CA ALA A 18 -7.85 11.46 -7.19
C ALA A 18 -8.29 10.98 -8.59
N GLU A 19 -9.33 11.57 -9.17
CA GLU A 19 -9.79 11.22 -10.53
C GLU A 19 -8.79 11.70 -11.60
N ARG A 20 -8.27 12.92 -11.47
CA ARG A 20 -7.22 13.45 -12.35
C ARG A 20 -5.99 12.54 -12.32
N MET A 21 -5.49 12.22 -11.12
CA MET A 21 -4.32 11.36 -10.96
C MET A 21 -4.56 9.99 -11.59
N LYS A 22 -5.73 9.37 -11.40
CA LYS A 22 -6.08 8.10 -12.06
C LYS A 22 -6.01 8.20 -13.58
N LEU A 23 -6.60 9.26 -14.17
CA LEU A 23 -6.58 9.52 -15.61
C LEU A 23 -5.15 9.67 -16.15
N GLU A 24 -4.30 10.40 -15.44
CA GLU A 24 -2.93 10.74 -15.87
C GLU A 24 -1.90 9.64 -15.53
N SER A 25 -2.27 8.66 -14.70
CA SER A 25 -1.34 7.67 -14.14
C SER A 25 -0.86 6.57 -15.10
N ASN A 26 -1.35 6.50 -16.34
CA ASN A 26 -1.07 5.37 -17.24
C ASN A 26 -1.33 4.01 -16.55
N TYR A 27 -2.60 3.75 -16.25
CA TYR A 27 -3.05 2.53 -15.56
C TYR A 27 -2.33 2.28 -14.23
N LEU A 28 -2.30 3.31 -13.37
CA LEU A 28 -1.77 3.26 -12.00
C LEU A 28 -0.24 3.06 -11.91
N ARG A 29 0.48 3.24 -13.03
CA ARG A 29 1.95 3.18 -13.08
C ARG A 29 2.57 4.45 -12.49
N GLY A 30 2.08 5.60 -12.95
CA GLY A 30 2.58 6.94 -12.62
C GLY A 30 4.09 7.02 -12.77
N THR A 31 4.74 7.65 -11.79
CA THR A 31 6.20 7.79 -11.71
C THR A 31 6.78 7.05 -10.49
N ILE A 32 6.10 5.99 -10.02
CA ILE A 32 6.51 5.26 -8.81
C ILE A 32 7.91 4.65 -8.99
N ALA A 33 8.23 4.14 -10.18
CA ALA A 33 9.52 3.51 -10.44
C ALA A 33 10.67 4.51 -10.36
N GLU A 34 10.47 5.72 -10.89
CA GLU A 34 11.42 6.82 -10.80
C GLU A 34 11.57 7.29 -9.35
N ASP A 35 10.47 7.46 -8.63
CA ASP A 35 10.45 7.90 -7.23
C ASP A 35 11.13 6.88 -6.30
N LEU A 36 11.00 5.57 -6.57
CA LEU A 36 11.73 4.53 -5.83
C LEU A 36 13.26 4.63 -5.96
N ASN A 37 13.77 5.25 -7.03
CA ASN A 37 15.20 5.51 -7.20
C ASN A 37 15.63 6.85 -6.60
N ASP A 38 14.70 7.68 -6.14
CA ASP A 38 15.01 8.94 -5.47
C ASP A 38 15.40 8.70 -4.00
N GLY A 39 16.69 8.82 -3.73
CA GLY A 39 17.28 8.70 -2.40
C GLY A 39 17.29 10.00 -1.58
N LEU A 40 16.76 11.11 -2.10
CA LEU A 40 16.76 12.40 -1.38
C LEU A 40 15.78 12.44 -0.21
N THR A 41 14.72 11.62 -0.24
CA THR A 41 13.71 11.56 0.81
C THR A 41 13.26 10.12 1.05
N GLY A 42 12.90 9.82 2.30
CA GLY A 42 12.26 8.55 2.66
C GLY A 42 10.80 8.41 2.18
N GLY A 43 10.19 9.48 1.66
CA GLY A 43 8.79 9.52 1.22
C GLY A 43 8.60 9.47 -0.30
N PHE A 44 7.36 9.28 -0.74
CA PHE A 44 6.88 9.47 -2.10
C PHE A 44 6.41 10.91 -2.30
N LYS A 45 6.55 11.41 -3.53
CA LYS A 45 6.25 12.81 -3.87
C LYS A 45 4.97 12.94 -4.68
N GLY A 46 4.27 14.06 -4.51
CA GLY A 46 3.10 14.43 -5.30
C GLY A 46 2.05 13.32 -5.39
N ASP A 47 1.58 13.04 -6.60
CA ASP A 47 0.55 12.05 -6.89
C ASP A 47 0.94 10.61 -6.50
N ASN A 48 2.23 10.29 -6.41
CA ASN A 48 2.67 8.96 -5.99
C ASN A 48 2.19 8.64 -4.57
N PHE A 49 2.03 9.64 -3.69
CA PHE A 49 1.47 9.42 -2.35
C PHE A 49 0.06 8.81 -2.37
N LEU A 50 -0.76 9.18 -3.37
CA LEU A 50 -2.08 8.59 -3.58
C LEU A 50 -1.98 7.28 -4.39
N LEU A 51 -1.07 7.24 -5.37
CA LEU A 51 -0.97 6.14 -6.31
C LEU A 51 -0.45 4.84 -5.67
N ILE A 52 0.51 4.93 -4.76
CA ILE A 52 1.04 3.76 -4.04
C ILE A 52 -0.04 2.99 -3.26
N ARG A 53 -1.18 3.63 -2.93
CA ARG A 53 -2.31 2.98 -2.27
C ARG A 53 -2.96 1.91 -3.14
N PHE A 54 -2.94 2.07 -4.47
CA PHE A 54 -3.42 1.01 -5.38
C PHE A 54 -2.50 -0.22 -5.38
N HIS A 55 -1.24 -0.03 -4.98
CA HIS A 55 -0.24 -1.08 -4.78
C HIS A 55 -0.18 -1.55 -3.31
N GLY A 56 -1.22 -1.25 -2.53
CA GLY A 56 -1.39 -1.72 -1.16
C GLY A 56 -0.52 -1.03 -0.12
N MET A 57 0.13 0.08 -0.49
CA MET A 57 1.02 0.82 0.38
C MET A 57 0.36 2.07 0.97
N TYR A 58 0.70 2.38 2.21
CA TYR A 58 0.47 3.69 2.81
C TYR A 58 1.79 4.22 3.33
N GLN A 59 2.18 5.41 2.87
CA GLN A 59 3.27 6.13 3.53
C GLN A 59 2.77 6.66 4.88
N GLN A 60 3.55 6.36 5.90
CA GLN A 60 3.39 6.81 7.27
C GLN A 60 4.64 7.58 7.67
N ASP A 61 4.56 8.23 8.82
CA ASP A 61 5.71 8.79 9.50
C ASP A 61 5.58 8.52 11.01
N ASP A 62 6.73 8.40 11.66
CA ASP A 62 6.80 8.16 13.09
C ASP A 62 6.38 9.44 13.86
N ARG A 63 5.17 9.40 14.40
CA ARG A 63 4.56 10.53 15.10
C ARG A 63 5.19 10.80 16.46
N ASP A 64 5.81 9.79 17.07
CA ASP A 64 6.38 9.91 18.42
C ASP A 64 7.62 10.80 18.40
N ILE A 65 8.38 10.78 17.31
CA ILE A 65 9.61 11.59 17.14
C ILE A 65 9.44 12.76 16.17
N ARG A 66 8.24 12.98 15.61
CA ARG A 66 8.01 13.99 14.56
C ARG A 66 8.41 15.39 15.02
N ALA A 67 8.00 15.77 16.24
CA ALA A 67 8.27 17.11 16.78
C ALA A 67 9.77 17.37 16.97
N GLU A 68 10.48 16.40 17.57
CA GLU A 68 11.94 16.45 17.75
C GLU A 68 12.69 16.60 16.42
N ARG A 69 12.30 15.81 15.41
CA ARG A 69 12.90 15.88 14.07
C ARG A 69 12.66 17.23 13.39
N ALA A 70 11.46 17.78 13.55
CA ALA A 70 11.13 19.11 13.00
C ALA A 70 11.99 20.22 13.63
N GLU A 71 12.25 20.16 14.94
CA GLU A 71 13.15 21.09 15.64
C GLU A 71 14.58 20.99 15.09
N GLN A 72 15.04 19.77 14.79
CA GLN A 72 16.33 19.51 14.15
C GLN A 72 16.36 19.79 12.65
N LYS A 73 15.26 20.30 12.06
CA LYS A 73 15.08 20.53 10.61
C LYS A 73 15.29 19.27 9.75
N LEU A 74 15.02 18.10 10.33
CA LEU A 74 15.05 16.82 9.64
C LEU A 74 13.67 16.51 9.04
N GLU A 75 13.65 15.80 7.91
CA GLU A 75 12.40 15.27 7.35
C GLU A 75 11.72 14.29 8.33
N PRO A 76 10.38 14.13 8.30
CA PRO A 76 9.70 13.09 9.09
C PRO A 76 10.31 11.70 8.81
N ARG A 77 10.33 10.83 9.83
CA ARG A 77 10.83 9.47 9.65
C ARG A 77 9.80 8.65 8.88
N HIS A 78 9.89 8.69 7.56
CA HIS A 78 8.97 8.01 6.67
C HIS A 78 9.19 6.49 6.66
N ALA A 79 8.08 5.76 6.69
CA ALA A 79 8.05 4.33 6.45
C ALA A 79 6.71 3.92 5.85
N MET A 80 6.69 2.78 5.18
CA MET A 80 5.54 2.29 4.46
C MET A 80 4.88 1.18 5.27
N LEU A 81 3.56 1.27 5.33
CA LEU A 81 2.69 0.16 5.63
C LEU A 81 2.38 -0.54 4.32
N LEU A 82 2.53 -1.86 4.27
CA LEU A 82 2.07 -2.68 3.14
C LEU A 82 0.99 -3.65 3.60
N ARG A 83 -0.15 -3.65 2.91
CA ARG A 83 -1.25 -4.60 3.16
C ARG A 83 -1.28 -5.67 2.07
N CYS A 84 -1.28 -6.93 2.47
CA CYS A 84 -1.40 -8.07 1.56
C CYS A 84 -2.85 -8.29 1.12
N ARG A 85 -3.03 -8.94 -0.02
CA ARG A 85 -4.30 -9.54 -0.47
C ARG A 85 -4.28 -11.01 -0.08
N LEU A 86 -5.29 -11.45 0.65
CA LEU A 86 -5.38 -12.80 1.19
C LEU A 86 -6.85 -13.24 1.23
N PRO A 87 -7.44 -13.65 0.09
CA PRO A 87 -8.85 -14.01 0.03
C PRO A 87 -9.20 -15.10 1.06
N GLY A 88 -10.23 -14.85 1.85
CA GLY A 88 -10.65 -15.76 2.93
C GLY A 88 -9.67 -15.94 4.09
N GLY A 89 -8.54 -15.21 4.10
CA GLY A 89 -7.51 -15.35 5.12
C GLY A 89 -6.72 -16.66 5.05
N VAL A 90 -6.84 -17.41 3.96
CA VAL A 90 -6.17 -18.71 3.81
C VAL A 90 -4.70 -18.49 3.54
N ILE A 91 -3.85 -19.08 4.38
CA ILE A 91 -2.41 -18.99 4.24
C ILE A 91 -1.75 -20.34 4.55
N THR A 92 -0.72 -20.68 3.77
CA THR A 92 0.09 -21.88 4.00
C THR A 92 1.21 -21.60 5.00
N THR A 93 1.72 -22.66 5.66
CA THR A 93 2.87 -22.54 6.57
C THR A 93 4.09 -21.91 5.89
N LYS A 94 4.38 -22.28 4.64
CA LYS A 94 5.49 -21.73 3.86
C LYS A 94 5.35 -20.22 3.63
N GLN A 95 4.14 -19.77 3.30
CA GLN A 95 3.84 -18.35 3.14
C GLN A 95 4.02 -17.60 4.46
N TRP A 96 3.48 -18.14 5.57
CA TRP A 96 3.60 -17.52 6.89
C TRP A 96 5.06 -17.38 7.34
N GLN A 97 5.89 -18.41 7.17
CA GLN A 97 7.32 -18.37 7.51
C GLN A 97 8.08 -17.30 6.71
N ALA A 98 7.77 -17.12 5.43
CA ALA A 98 8.39 -16.08 4.61
C ALA A 98 8.00 -14.68 5.07
N ILE A 99 6.72 -14.49 5.44
CA ILE A 99 6.20 -13.22 5.97
C ILE A 99 6.84 -12.88 7.31
N ASP A 100 6.92 -13.85 8.23
CA ASP A 100 7.53 -13.70 9.55
C ASP A 100 9.01 -13.34 9.47
N LYS A 101 9.77 -14.09 8.66
CA LYS A 101 11.17 -13.78 8.38
C LYS A 101 11.34 -12.37 7.82
N PHE A 102 10.52 -11.99 6.84
CA PHE A 102 10.60 -10.65 6.25
C PHE A 102 10.28 -9.56 7.27
N ALA A 103 9.26 -9.74 8.12
CA ALA A 103 8.93 -8.79 9.17
C ALA A 103 10.13 -8.53 10.08
N GLY A 104 10.74 -9.59 10.62
CA GLY A 104 11.87 -9.49 11.54
C GLY A 104 13.13 -8.89 10.92
N GLU A 105 13.44 -9.24 9.68
CA GLU A 105 14.71 -8.84 9.05
C GLU A 105 14.65 -7.51 8.28
N ASN A 106 13.47 -7.09 7.79
CA ASN A 106 13.38 -6.03 6.77
C ASN A 106 12.46 -4.87 7.15
N THR A 107 11.83 -4.90 8.33
CA THR A 107 10.95 -3.84 8.83
C THR A 107 11.47 -3.25 10.14
N ILE A 108 11.14 -1.98 10.41
CA ILE A 108 11.57 -1.30 11.64
C ILE A 108 11.01 -1.98 12.90
N TYR A 109 9.78 -2.52 12.82
CA TYR A 109 9.05 -2.95 14.01
C TYR A 109 9.05 -4.47 14.23
N GLY A 110 9.49 -5.28 13.26
CA GLY A 110 9.59 -6.73 13.43
C GLY A 110 8.25 -7.44 13.69
N SER A 111 7.11 -6.82 13.33
CA SER A 111 5.78 -7.31 13.69
C SER A 111 4.86 -7.44 12.48
N ILE A 112 3.88 -8.34 12.62
CA ILE A 112 2.82 -8.58 11.64
C ILE A 112 1.49 -8.22 12.28
N ARG A 113 0.75 -7.31 11.65
CA ARG A 113 -0.58 -6.90 12.13
C ARG A 113 -1.67 -7.62 11.35
N LEU A 114 -2.33 -8.59 11.99
CA LEU A 114 -3.58 -9.16 11.47
C LEU A 114 -4.70 -8.12 11.50
N THR A 115 -5.55 -8.14 10.48
CA THR A 115 -6.64 -7.16 10.28
C THR A 115 -8.01 -7.81 10.42
N ASN A 116 -9.04 -7.00 10.66
CA ASN A 116 -10.44 -7.42 10.67
C ASN A 116 -11.00 -7.79 9.28
N ARG A 117 -10.16 -7.79 8.23
CA ARG A 117 -10.52 -8.17 6.88
C ARG A 117 -9.71 -9.38 6.38
N GLN A 118 -9.36 -10.30 7.28
CA GLN A 118 -8.69 -11.57 6.95
C GLN A 118 -7.43 -11.40 6.10
N THR A 119 -6.63 -10.39 6.41
CA THR A 119 -5.30 -10.19 5.82
C THR A 119 -4.37 -9.59 6.86
N PHE A 120 -3.10 -9.42 6.52
CA PHE A 120 -2.08 -8.83 7.37
C PHE A 120 -1.53 -7.52 6.80
N GLN A 121 -0.87 -6.77 7.67
CA GLN A 121 -0.12 -5.56 7.36
C GLN A 121 1.29 -5.67 7.91
N PHE A 122 2.26 -5.28 7.09
CA PHE A 122 3.57 -4.88 7.57
C PHE A 122 3.54 -3.39 7.86
N HIS A 123 4.26 -2.98 8.89
CA HIS A 123 4.55 -1.57 9.18
C HIS A 123 6.06 -1.36 9.18
N GLY A 124 6.51 -0.14 8.95
CA GLY A 124 7.94 0.16 9.07
C GLY A 124 8.79 -0.31 7.89
N ILE A 125 8.22 -0.48 6.70
CA ILE A 125 9.00 -0.81 5.49
C ILE A 125 9.66 0.48 4.98
N LEU A 126 10.98 0.55 4.95
CA LEU A 126 11.68 1.71 4.37
C LEU A 126 11.48 1.74 2.84
N LYS A 127 11.54 2.93 2.22
CA LYS A 127 11.29 3.12 0.77
C LYS A 127 12.12 2.18 -0.11
N LYS A 128 13.42 2.02 0.21
CA LYS A 128 14.33 1.08 -0.46
C LYS A 128 13.89 -0.39 -0.40
N ASN A 129 13.10 -0.77 0.61
CA ASN A 129 12.63 -2.14 0.85
C ASN A 129 11.23 -2.40 0.25
N VAL A 130 10.59 -1.40 -0.38
CA VAL A 130 9.28 -1.55 -1.04
C VAL A 130 9.34 -2.58 -2.17
N LYS A 131 10.30 -2.45 -3.09
CA LYS A 131 10.42 -3.43 -4.19
C LYS A 131 10.76 -4.85 -3.67
N PRO A 132 11.72 -5.02 -2.74
CA PRO A 132 11.99 -6.31 -2.10
C PRO A 132 10.77 -6.97 -1.46
N VAL A 133 9.91 -6.24 -0.72
CA VAL A 133 8.73 -6.86 -0.09
C VAL A 133 7.75 -7.39 -1.13
N HIS A 134 7.52 -6.66 -2.23
CA HIS A 134 6.67 -7.14 -3.32
C HIS A 134 7.25 -8.37 -4.03
N GLN A 135 8.57 -8.41 -4.24
CA GLN A 135 9.25 -9.58 -4.80
C GLN A 135 9.17 -10.80 -3.88
N MET A 136 9.32 -10.59 -2.57
CA MET A 136 9.15 -11.64 -1.56
C MET A 136 7.72 -12.20 -1.59
N LEU A 137 6.69 -11.35 -1.54
CA LEU A 137 5.29 -11.79 -1.62
C LEU A 137 5.05 -12.62 -2.88
N HIS A 138 5.51 -12.12 -4.04
CA HIS A 138 5.37 -12.83 -5.31
C HIS A 138 6.04 -14.20 -5.28
N SER A 139 7.23 -14.33 -4.68
CA SER A 139 7.97 -15.59 -4.58
C SER A 139 7.21 -16.70 -3.82
N VAL A 140 6.26 -16.32 -2.95
CA VAL A 140 5.41 -17.26 -2.18
C VAL A 140 3.96 -17.29 -2.66
N GLY A 141 3.67 -16.72 -3.84
CA GLY A 141 2.35 -16.71 -4.45
C GLY A 141 1.35 -15.75 -3.79
N LEU A 142 1.85 -14.67 -3.18
CA LEU A 142 1.05 -13.61 -2.57
C LEU A 142 1.27 -12.27 -3.30
N ASP A 143 0.36 -11.32 -3.09
CA ASP A 143 0.48 -9.97 -3.62
C ASP A 143 -0.16 -8.93 -2.68
N ALA A 144 0.06 -7.66 -2.99
CA ALA A 144 -0.54 -6.52 -2.29
C ALA A 144 -1.37 -5.63 -3.24
N LEU A 145 -1.76 -6.16 -4.40
CA LEU A 145 -2.47 -5.41 -5.42
C LEU A 145 -3.90 -5.08 -4.95
N ALA A 146 -4.34 -3.84 -5.17
CA ALA A 146 -5.72 -3.41 -4.93
C ALA A 146 -6.20 -3.59 -3.48
N THR A 147 -5.31 -3.62 -2.49
CA THR A 147 -5.68 -3.81 -1.07
C THR A 147 -6.12 -2.50 -0.39
N ALA A 148 -6.03 -1.40 -1.12
CA ALA A 148 -6.40 -0.05 -0.71
C ALA A 148 -6.85 0.79 -1.91
N ASN A 149 -7.33 2.01 -1.62
CA ASN A 149 -7.90 2.97 -2.59
C ASN A 149 -9.05 2.42 -3.46
N ASP A 150 -9.49 3.13 -4.49
CA ASP A 150 -10.72 2.88 -5.27
C ASP A 150 -10.74 1.56 -6.08
N MET A 151 -10.69 0.41 -5.40
CA MET A 151 -10.68 -0.94 -5.95
C MET A 151 -11.44 -1.93 -5.05
N ASN A 152 -11.81 -3.11 -5.56
CA ASN A 152 -12.31 -4.15 -4.68
C ASN A 152 -11.23 -4.59 -3.68
N ARG A 153 -11.58 -4.71 -2.40
CA ARG A 153 -10.63 -5.06 -1.32
C ARG A 153 -10.60 -6.56 -1.09
N ASN A 154 -9.92 -6.98 -0.01
CA ASN A 154 -9.87 -8.37 0.39
C ASN A 154 -11.28 -8.96 0.53
N VAL A 155 -11.50 -10.08 -0.15
CA VAL A 155 -12.75 -10.85 -0.15
C VAL A 155 -12.76 -11.71 1.11
N LEU A 156 -13.86 -11.60 1.86
CA LEU A 156 -14.01 -12.30 3.13
C LEU A 156 -14.81 -13.58 2.95
N CYS A 157 -14.54 -14.57 3.80
CA CYS A 157 -15.36 -15.77 3.96
C CYS A 157 -15.40 -16.21 5.43
N THR A 158 -16.10 -17.31 5.72
CA THR A 158 -15.99 -17.95 7.04
C THR A 158 -14.53 -18.33 7.33
N SER A 159 -14.07 -18.05 8.55
CA SER A 159 -12.71 -18.44 8.99
C SER A 159 -12.65 -19.90 9.46
N ASN A 160 -13.80 -20.54 9.68
CA ASN A 160 -13.84 -21.94 10.05
C ASN A 160 -13.63 -22.79 8.79
N PRO A 161 -12.56 -23.61 8.71
CA PRO A 161 -12.30 -24.50 7.58
C PRO A 161 -13.36 -25.58 7.41
#